data_AF-A0A2P5BW51-F1
#
_entry.id   AF-A0A2P5BW51-F1
#
_cell.length_a   1.000
_cell.length_b   1.000
_cell.length_c   1.000
_cell.angle_alpha   90.00
_cell.angle_beta   90.00
_cell.angle_gamma   90.00
#
_symmetry.space_group_name_H-M   'P 1'
#
loop_
_entity.id
_entity.type
_entity.pdbx_description
1 polymer ?
#
loop_
_entity_poly.entity_id
_entity_poly.type
_entity_poly.pdbx_seq_one_letter_code
_entity_poly.pdbx_strand_id
1 'polypeptide(L)'
;MDIRWLPQLLIFMGSTKNIRIGPWNGADLSGLNVVSSYSVLKPVLIFNETEAYFMFEPNLDSVVSWITVNSAGHAQLLTLQNGSNQWGVRYHFHLINVTIMDTAAVARGRPLECHKGEGFIKREVKLPDLLEFWLNKDMSLEECKEGCLKNCSCTAYANSDITNGGSGCLMRFGDIIDLREHRIKVRTQQDVYIRMSALDMSK
;
A
#
# COMPACT_ATOMS: atom_id res chain seq x y z
N MET A 1 -6.03 7.78 -11.33
CA MET A 1 -5.80 7.81 -9.87
C MET A 1 -7.16 7.85 -9.19
N ASP A 2 -7.34 7.12 -8.10
CA ASP A 2 -8.57 7.17 -7.29
C ASP A 2 -8.27 7.97 -6.01
N ILE A 3 -9.06 9.03 -5.77
CA ILE A 3 -8.84 10.03 -4.72
C ILE A 3 -9.96 10.08 -3.68
N ARG A 4 -10.92 9.15 -3.73
CA ARG A 4 -12.12 9.19 -2.86
C ARG A 4 -11.80 9.15 -1.35
N TRP A 5 -10.58 8.76 -1.02
CA TRP A 5 -10.15 8.29 0.28
C TRP A 5 -8.66 8.63 0.46
N LEU A 6 -7.79 7.64 0.70
CA LEU A 6 -6.36 7.80 0.46
C LEU A 6 -6.08 7.64 -1.04
N PRO A 7 -5.35 8.58 -1.67
CA PRO A 7 -4.97 8.47 -3.07
C PRO A 7 -4.30 7.13 -3.35
N GLN A 8 -4.84 6.41 -4.34
CA GLN A 8 -4.32 5.12 -4.77
C GLN A 8 -4.19 5.05 -6.28
N LEU A 9 -3.16 4.32 -6.73
CA LEU A 9 -2.96 4.06 -8.15
C LEU A 9 -3.57 2.72 -8.57
N LEU A 10 -4.27 2.78 -9.69
CA LEU A 10 -4.98 1.68 -10.33
C LEU A 10 -4.54 1.65 -11.78
N ILE A 11 -4.18 0.46 -12.27
CA ILE A 11 -3.86 0.23 -13.68
C ILE A 11 -5.01 -0.53 -14.32
N PHE A 12 -5.47 -0.03 -15.44
CA PHE A 12 -6.54 -0.63 -16.24
C PHE A 12 -5.98 -1.12 -17.57
N MET A 13 -6.48 -2.26 -18.06
CA MET A 13 -6.32 -2.69 -19.45
C MET A 13 -7.68 -2.61 -20.12
N GLY A 14 -7.86 -1.60 -20.98
CA GLY A 14 -9.20 -1.24 -21.49
C GLY A 14 -10.12 -0.81 -20.35
N SER A 15 -11.31 -1.41 -20.26
CA SER A 15 -12.29 -1.17 -19.19
C SER A 15 -12.07 -2.04 -17.94
N THR A 16 -11.12 -2.98 -17.97
CA THR A 16 -10.91 -3.95 -16.89
C THR A 16 -9.85 -3.43 -15.92
N LYS A 17 -10.19 -3.33 -14.63
CA LYS A 17 -9.21 -3.08 -13.55
C LYS A 17 -8.26 -4.27 -13.51
N ASN A 18 -6.99 -4.01 -13.82
CA ASN A 18 -5.97 -5.04 -13.88
C ASN A 18 -5.24 -5.15 -12.54
N ILE A 19 -4.65 -4.02 -12.07
CA ILE A 19 -3.79 -4.02 -10.88
C ILE A 19 -4.13 -2.85 -9.98
N ARG A 20 -4.20 -3.11 -8.68
CA ARG A 20 -4.16 -2.07 -7.64
C ARG A 20 -2.71 -1.94 -7.18
N ILE A 21 -2.10 -0.77 -7.31
CA ILE A 21 -0.79 -0.49 -6.70
C ILE A 21 -0.97 -0.22 -5.20
N GLY A 22 -2.12 0.31 -4.78
CA GLY A 22 -2.45 0.54 -3.38
C GLY A 22 -2.30 2.00 -2.97
N PRO A 23 -2.68 2.34 -1.73
CA PRO A 23 -2.63 3.72 -1.21
C PRO A 23 -1.21 4.17 -0.86
N TRP A 24 -1.06 5.48 -0.75
CA TRP A 24 0.08 6.14 -0.11
C TRP A 24 0.14 5.84 1.39
N ASN A 25 1.32 5.48 1.90
CA ASN A 25 1.54 5.13 3.30
C ASN A 25 2.43 6.14 4.05
N GLY A 26 2.55 7.38 3.56
CA GLY A 26 3.44 8.39 4.11
C GLY A 26 4.83 8.42 3.46
N ALA A 27 5.29 7.29 2.92
CA ALA A 27 6.62 7.17 2.32
C ALA A 27 6.62 6.68 0.87
N ASP A 28 5.72 5.76 0.52
CA ASP A 28 5.60 5.17 -0.81
C ASP A 28 4.14 4.70 -1.07
N LEU A 29 3.88 4.24 -2.28
CA LEU A 29 2.70 3.45 -2.60
C LEU A 29 2.89 2.02 -2.09
N SER A 30 1.96 1.55 -1.25
CA SER A 30 2.06 0.28 -0.53
C SER A 30 2.34 -0.99 -1.37
N GLY A 31 2.02 -0.99 -2.66
CA GLY A 31 2.32 -2.09 -3.59
C GLY A 31 3.41 -1.79 -4.63
N LEU A 32 4.05 -0.60 -4.59
CA LEU A 32 5.14 -0.20 -5.48
C LEU A 32 6.51 -0.36 -4.81
N ASN A 33 6.72 -1.49 -4.13
CA ASN A 33 7.95 -1.82 -3.38
C ASN A 33 9.24 -1.93 -4.24
N VAL A 34 9.17 -1.69 -5.55
CA VAL A 34 10.33 -1.71 -6.44
C VAL A 34 11.05 -0.35 -6.44
N VAL A 35 10.36 0.77 -6.26
CA VAL A 35 10.96 2.11 -6.43
C VAL A 35 11.81 2.52 -5.21
N SER A 36 11.36 2.22 -3.99
CA SER A 36 12.09 2.47 -2.75
C SER A 36 13.36 1.60 -2.57
N SER A 37 13.43 0.45 -3.24
CA SER A 37 14.57 -0.49 -3.12
C SER A 37 15.84 0.00 -3.80
N TYR A 38 15.73 0.86 -4.83
CA TYR A 38 16.87 1.26 -5.66
C TYR A 38 17.34 2.71 -5.45
N SER A 39 16.68 3.47 -4.57
CA SER A 39 17.09 4.84 -4.20
C SER A 39 17.33 5.79 -5.40
N VAL A 40 16.70 5.57 -6.55
CA VAL A 40 16.88 6.44 -7.74
C VAL A 40 15.80 7.51 -7.80
N LEU A 41 14.60 7.19 -7.35
CA LEU A 41 13.45 8.07 -7.35
C LEU A 41 12.85 8.15 -5.94
N LYS A 42 12.54 9.36 -5.52
CA LYS A 42 11.77 9.66 -4.33
C LYS A 42 10.31 9.88 -4.76
N PRO A 43 9.38 9.01 -4.36
CA PRO A 43 7.97 9.24 -4.64
C PRO A 43 7.46 10.40 -3.78
N VAL A 44 6.59 11.23 -4.36
CA VAL A 44 5.97 12.38 -3.70
C VAL A 44 4.48 12.37 -4.04
N LEU A 45 3.66 12.50 -3.01
CA LEU A 45 2.23 12.75 -3.13
C LEU A 45 1.94 14.20 -2.78
N ILE A 46 1.38 14.94 -3.73
CA ILE A 46 0.70 16.20 -3.46
C ILE A 46 -0.79 15.89 -3.35
N PHE A 47 -1.38 16.12 -2.18
CA PHE A 47 -2.80 15.89 -1.95
C PHE A 47 -3.35 16.96 -1.00
N ASN A 48 -4.04 17.94 -1.59
CA ASN A 48 -4.67 19.06 -0.90
C ASN A 48 -6.01 19.41 -1.57
N GLU A 49 -6.62 20.54 -1.17
CA GLU A 49 -7.92 20.97 -1.69
C GLU A 49 -7.90 21.38 -3.17
N THR A 50 -6.74 21.75 -3.72
CA THR A 50 -6.58 22.25 -5.10
C THR A 50 -6.02 21.20 -6.06
N GLU A 51 -5.11 20.36 -5.58
CA GLU A 51 -4.32 19.45 -6.42
C GLU A 51 -4.14 18.09 -5.75
N ALA A 52 -4.25 17.05 -6.57
CA ALA A 52 -4.00 15.67 -6.20
C ALA A 52 -3.18 15.00 -7.31
N TYR A 53 -1.91 14.73 -7.07
CA TYR A 53 -1.07 13.98 -8.02
C TYR A 53 0.10 13.28 -7.34
N PHE A 54 0.54 12.19 -7.97
CA PHE A 54 1.79 11.52 -7.65
C PHE A 54 2.88 11.97 -8.61
N MET A 55 4.06 12.25 -8.07
CA MET A 55 5.25 12.55 -8.84
C MET A 55 6.44 11.76 -8.29
N PHE A 56 7.50 11.67 -9.09
CA PHE A 56 8.74 11.03 -8.71
C PHE A 56 9.87 12.03 -8.91
N GLU A 57 10.58 12.36 -7.84
CA GLU A 57 11.75 13.23 -7.86
C GLU A 57 13.01 12.37 -8.04
N PRO A 58 13.93 12.70 -8.95
CA PRO A 58 15.22 12.02 -9.03
C PRO A 58 16.05 12.34 -7.78
N ASN A 59 16.72 11.35 -7.21
CA ASN A 59 17.63 11.57 -6.07
C ASN A 59 18.96 12.22 -6.46
N LEU A 60 19.19 12.43 -7.76
CA LEU A 60 20.38 13.09 -8.31
C LEU A 60 19.93 14.31 -9.11
N ASP A 61 20.33 15.49 -8.66
CA ASP A 61 19.93 16.80 -9.24
C ASP A 61 20.28 16.96 -10.73
N SER A 62 21.17 16.11 -11.27
CA SER A 62 21.66 16.15 -12.66
C SER A 62 21.00 15.15 -13.61
N VAL A 63 19.91 14.48 -13.20
CA VAL A 63 19.24 13.44 -14.00
C VAL A 63 17.77 13.76 -14.21
N VAL A 64 17.37 13.96 -15.47
CA VAL A 64 15.94 14.04 -15.82
C VAL A 64 15.41 12.61 -15.96
N SER A 65 14.26 12.30 -15.34
CA SER A 65 13.71 10.96 -15.33
C SER A 65 12.21 10.95 -15.64
N TRP A 66 11.75 10.03 -16.50
CA TRP A 66 10.33 9.83 -16.82
C TRP A 66 9.95 8.36 -16.73
N ILE A 67 8.75 8.09 -16.21
CA ILE A 67 8.16 6.75 -16.23
C ILE A 67 7.18 6.69 -17.39
N THR A 68 7.35 5.71 -18.27
CA THR A 68 6.44 5.42 -19.38
C THR A 68 5.82 4.06 -19.20
N VAL A 69 4.57 3.89 -19.66
CA VAL A 69 3.87 2.60 -19.64
C VAL A 69 3.47 2.25 -21.06
N ASN A 70 3.84 1.07 -21.53
CA ASN A 70 3.46 0.61 -22.87
C ASN A 70 2.11 -0.13 -22.88
N SER A 71 1.60 -0.43 -24.09
CA SER A 71 0.32 -1.12 -24.30
C SER A 71 0.28 -2.54 -23.72
N ALA A 72 1.45 -3.16 -23.50
CA ALA A 72 1.58 -4.45 -22.83
C ALA A 72 1.69 -4.33 -21.31
N GLY A 73 1.44 -3.15 -20.71
CA GLY A 73 1.47 -2.94 -19.26
C GLY A 73 2.87 -3.01 -18.63
N HIS A 74 3.94 -2.89 -19.42
CA HIS A 74 5.29 -2.73 -18.89
C HIS A 74 5.55 -1.26 -18.61
N ALA A 75 5.99 -0.95 -17.39
CA ALA A 75 6.51 0.37 -17.07
C ALA A 75 8.03 0.39 -17.25
N GLN A 76 8.56 1.48 -17.79
CA GLN A 76 10.00 1.70 -17.95
C GLN A 76 10.39 3.03 -17.32
N LEU A 77 11.51 3.05 -16.59
CA LEU A 77 12.14 4.29 -16.15
C LEU A 77 13.17 4.72 -17.19
N LEU A 78 12.90 5.84 -17.85
CA LEU A 78 13.83 6.52 -18.75
C LEU A 78 14.60 7.56 -17.97
N THR A 79 15.91 7.62 -18.18
CA THR A 79 16.79 8.62 -17.56
C THR A 79 17.64 9.30 -18.61
N LEU A 80 17.71 10.62 -18.55
CA LEU A 80 18.61 11.44 -19.36
C LEU A 80 19.68 12.02 -18.44
N GLN A 81 20.93 11.64 -18.69
CA GLN A 81 22.08 12.17 -17.96
C GLN A 81 22.54 13.50 -18.56
N ASN A 82 23.11 14.37 -17.72
CA ASN A 82 23.73 15.61 -18.16
C ASN A 82 24.81 15.34 -19.21
N GLY A 83 24.71 16.01 -20.37
CA GLY A 83 25.61 15.81 -21.51
C GLY A 83 25.24 14.67 -22.46
N SER A 84 24.17 13.91 -22.20
CA SER A 84 23.61 12.93 -23.15
C SER A 84 22.46 13.54 -23.95
N ASN A 85 22.36 13.15 -25.23
CA ASN A 85 21.21 13.46 -26.08
C ASN A 85 20.27 12.26 -26.26
N GLN A 86 20.55 11.13 -25.60
CA GLN A 86 19.77 9.90 -25.71
C GLN A 86 19.23 9.47 -24.34
N TRP A 87 17.97 9.07 -24.34
CA TRP A 87 17.32 8.47 -23.18
C TRP A 87 17.85 7.06 -22.95
N GLY A 88 18.40 6.81 -21.76
CA GLY A 88 18.74 5.47 -21.32
C GLY A 88 17.56 4.81 -20.62
N VAL A 89 17.28 3.54 -20.92
CA VAL A 89 16.33 2.74 -20.15
C VAL A 89 17.07 2.18 -18.93
N ARG A 90 16.69 2.62 -17.74
CA ARG A 90 17.37 2.20 -16.50
C ARG A 90 16.72 0.98 -15.85
N TYR A 91 15.39 0.92 -15.87
CA TYR A 91 14.63 -0.20 -15.29
C TYR A 91 13.45 -0.60 -16.17
N HIS A 92 13.15 -1.90 -16.16
CA HIS A 92 11.94 -2.49 -16.71
C HIS A 92 11.11 -3.06 -15.56
N PHE A 93 9.91 -2.51 -15.37
CA PHE A 93 8.94 -2.98 -14.39
C PHE A 93 7.87 -3.81 -15.10
N HIS A 94 7.89 -5.12 -14.87
CA HIS A 94 6.80 -6.00 -15.29
C HIS A 94 5.63 -5.85 -14.32
N LEU A 95 4.76 -4.86 -14.57
CA LEU A 95 3.59 -4.63 -13.71
C LEU A 95 2.62 -5.82 -13.79
N ILE A 96 2.57 -6.53 -14.92
CA ILE A 96 1.70 -7.69 -15.14
C ILE A 96 2.22 -8.97 -14.43
N ASN A 97 3.52 -9.21 -14.31
CA ASN A 97 4.04 -10.44 -13.69
C ASN A 97 3.90 -10.48 -12.15
N VAL A 98 3.30 -9.47 -11.53
CA VAL A 98 2.82 -9.52 -10.14
C VAL A 98 1.50 -10.31 -10.04
N THR A 99 1.08 -11.01 -11.09
CA THR A 99 -0.06 -11.93 -11.07
C THR A 99 0.39 -13.36 -10.76
N ILE A 100 0.13 -13.79 -9.54
CA ILE A 100 -0.76 -14.95 -9.38
C ILE A 100 -1.94 -14.42 -8.56
N MET A 101 -3.07 -14.16 -9.23
CA MET A 101 -4.36 -14.12 -8.55
C MET A 101 -4.68 -15.57 -8.20
N ASP A 102 -4.08 -16.08 -7.13
CA ASP A 102 -4.73 -17.16 -6.41
C ASP A 102 -5.91 -16.48 -5.71
N THR A 103 -7.09 -16.53 -6.31
CA THR A 103 -8.34 -16.13 -5.66
C THR A 103 -8.68 -17.17 -4.59
N ALA A 104 -7.84 -17.26 -3.56
CA ALA A 104 -8.09 -18.05 -2.38
C ALA A 104 -8.74 -17.13 -1.35
N ALA A 105 -10.06 -17.26 -1.19
CA ALA A 105 -10.75 -16.69 -0.05
C ALA A 105 -10.48 -17.58 1.16
N VAL A 106 -9.85 -17.02 2.20
CA VAL A 106 -9.62 -17.72 3.47
C VAL A 106 -10.62 -17.19 4.48
N ALA A 107 -11.45 -18.09 5.01
CA ALA A 107 -12.33 -17.78 6.13
C ALA A 107 -11.56 -17.88 7.46
N ARG A 108 -11.94 -17.07 8.45
CA ARG A 108 -11.46 -17.27 9.82
C ARG A 108 -11.92 -18.65 10.32
N GLY A 109 -11.05 -19.34 11.06
CA GLY A 109 -11.39 -20.63 11.63
C GLY A 109 -12.55 -20.53 12.63
N ARG A 110 -12.63 -19.42 13.37
CA ARG A 110 -13.72 -19.11 14.30
C ARG A 110 -14.33 -17.73 14.03
N PRO A 111 -15.64 -17.56 14.29
CA PRO A 111 -16.27 -16.24 14.31
C PRO A 111 -15.59 -15.32 15.34
N LEU A 112 -15.59 -14.02 15.02
CA LEU A 112 -15.16 -12.99 15.97
C LEU A 112 -16.27 -12.77 17.01
N GLU A 113 -15.93 -12.97 18.27
CA GLU A 113 -16.82 -12.70 19.39
C GLU A 113 -16.40 -11.40 20.07
N CYS A 114 -17.07 -10.30 19.67
CA CYS A 114 -16.73 -8.96 20.15
C CYS A 114 -16.68 -8.89 21.68
N HIS A 115 -15.61 -8.33 22.23
CA HIS A 115 -15.36 -8.16 23.67
C HIS A 115 -15.20 -9.46 24.48
N LYS A 116 -14.99 -10.61 23.83
CA LYS A 116 -14.76 -11.90 24.51
C LYS A 116 -13.36 -12.47 24.24
N GLY A 117 -12.35 -11.63 24.49
CA GLY A 117 -10.94 -12.03 24.37
C GLY A 117 -10.45 -12.07 22.92
N GLU A 118 -10.81 -11.10 22.09
CA GLU A 118 -10.16 -10.95 20.79
C GLU A 118 -8.80 -10.26 20.93
N GLY A 119 -7.97 -10.39 19.91
CA GLY A 119 -6.79 -9.56 19.75
C GLY A 119 -6.37 -9.50 18.31
N PHE A 120 -5.08 -9.24 18.08
CA PHE A 120 -4.57 -8.97 16.73
C PHE A 120 -3.29 -9.72 16.46
N ILE A 121 -3.22 -10.25 15.25
CA ILE A 121 -1.98 -10.76 14.67
C ILE A 121 -1.35 -9.68 13.78
N LYS A 122 -0.06 -9.43 13.96
CA LYS A 122 0.72 -8.58 13.06
C LYS A 122 1.04 -9.36 11.79
N ARG A 123 0.83 -8.72 10.63
CA ARG A 123 1.20 -9.22 9.31
C ARG A 123 1.85 -8.09 8.51
N GLU A 124 2.95 -8.41 7.84
CA GLU A 124 3.67 -7.47 7.01
C GLU A 124 3.21 -7.62 5.56
N VAL A 125 2.22 -6.81 5.18
CA VAL A 125 1.45 -6.99 3.95
C VAL A 125 1.19 -5.64 3.29
N LYS A 126 0.90 -5.66 2.00
CA LYS A 126 0.32 -4.50 1.33
C LYS A 126 -1.02 -4.15 1.98
N LEU A 127 -1.27 -2.86 2.22
CA LEU A 127 -2.55 -2.40 2.76
C LEU A 127 -3.72 -2.94 1.93
N PRO A 128 -4.75 -3.55 2.55
CA PRO A 128 -5.91 -4.07 1.84
C PRO A 128 -6.69 -2.97 1.11
N ASP A 129 -7.67 -3.36 0.29
CA ASP A 129 -8.51 -2.38 -0.41
C ASP A 129 -9.24 -1.45 0.58
N LEU A 130 -9.29 -0.17 0.25
CA LEU A 130 -9.78 0.92 1.11
C LEU A 130 -11.26 1.24 0.82
N LEU A 131 -12.08 0.21 0.60
CA LEU A 131 -13.49 0.41 0.28
C LEU A 131 -14.32 0.87 1.49
N GLU A 132 -13.97 0.41 2.70
CA GLU A 132 -14.59 0.88 3.95
C GLU A 132 -13.54 0.94 5.06
N PHE A 133 -13.00 2.13 5.31
CA PHE A 133 -12.03 2.36 6.37
C PHE A 133 -12.36 3.65 7.10
N TRP A 134 -11.72 3.81 8.25
CA TRP A 134 -11.69 5.04 9.00
C TRP A 134 -10.23 5.49 9.14
N LEU A 135 -9.97 6.76 8.86
CA LEU A 135 -8.65 7.35 8.89
C LEU A 135 -8.62 8.49 9.92
N ASN A 136 -7.63 8.45 10.80
CA ASN A 136 -7.33 9.53 11.71
C ASN A 136 -5.81 9.68 11.85
N LYS A 137 -5.26 10.80 11.39
CA LYS A 137 -3.81 11.03 11.37
C LYS A 137 -3.23 11.38 12.73
N ASP A 138 -4.06 11.86 13.65
CA ASP A 138 -3.63 12.36 14.96
C ASP A 138 -3.57 11.26 16.02
N MET A 139 -4.16 10.09 15.74
CA MET A 139 -4.18 8.96 16.67
C MET A 139 -2.87 8.18 16.68
N SER A 140 -2.51 7.69 17.86
CA SER A 140 -1.47 6.68 18.03
C SER A 140 -1.94 5.29 17.61
N LEU A 141 -0.98 4.38 17.39
CA LEU A 141 -1.25 2.99 17.05
C LEU A 141 -1.98 2.25 18.19
N GLU A 142 -1.69 2.60 19.43
CA GLU A 142 -2.29 2.08 20.65
C GLU A 142 -3.75 2.51 20.77
N GLU A 143 -4.04 3.79 20.56
CA GLU A 143 -5.42 4.28 20.50
C GLU A 143 -6.18 3.64 19.32
N CYS A 144 -5.50 3.40 18.20
CA CYS A 144 -6.07 2.72 17.04
C CYS A 144 -6.47 1.28 17.38
N LYS A 145 -5.62 0.56 18.11
CA LYS A 145 -5.89 -0.79 18.63
C LYS A 145 -7.11 -0.78 19.57
N GLU A 146 -7.15 0.15 20.52
CA GLU A 146 -8.28 0.27 21.45
C GLU A 146 -9.58 0.63 20.74
N GLY A 147 -9.54 1.58 19.80
CA GLY A 147 -10.67 1.97 18.97
C GLY A 147 -11.20 0.80 18.15
N CYS A 148 -10.31 0.01 17.56
CA CYS A 148 -10.68 -1.18 16.80
C CYS A 148 -11.30 -2.27 17.71
N LEU A 149 -10.77 -2.50 18.91
CA LEU A 149 -11.38 -3.44 19.87
C LEU A 149 -12.78 -3.00 20.32
N LYS A 150 -12.97 -1.69 20.55
CA LYS A 150 -14.24 -1.10 20.94
C LYS A 150 -15.28 -1.17 19.81
N ASN A 151 -14.86 -1.16 18.56
CA ASN A 151 -15.73 -1.23 17.40
C ASN A 151 -15.84 -2.67 16.86
N CYS A 152 -16.95 -3.35 17.09
CA CYS A 152 -17.16 -4.75 16.67
C CYS A 152 -17.12 -4.98 15.15
N SER A 153 -17.28 -3.92 14.35
CA SER A 153 -17.18 -4.01 12.89
C SER A 153 -15.73 -3.94 12.41
N CYS A 154 -14.80 -3.49 13.25
CA CYS A 154 -13.38 -3.35 12.87
C CYS A 154 -12.74 -4.74 12.74
N THR A 155 -12.12 -5.00 11.59
CA THR A 155 -11.51 -6.28 11.26
C THR A 155 -9.98 -6.21 11.15
N ALA A 156 -9.43 -5.03 10.94
CA ALA A 156 -7.98 -4.79 10.99
C ALA A 156 -7.67 -3.31 11.24
N TYR A 157 -6.44 -3.03 11.68
CA TYR A 157 -5.92 -1.67 11.73
C TYR A 157 -4.44 -1.59 11.32
N ALA A 158 -3.96 -0.40 10.99
CA ALA A 158 -2.56 -0.11 10.68
C ALA A 158 -2.23 1.36 10.97
N ASN A 159 -0.94 1.68 11.04
CA ASN A 159 -0.52 3.08 10.90
C ASN A 159 -0.92 3.59 9.51
N SER A 160 -1.32 4.85 9.43
CA SER A 160 -1.64 5.50 8.15
C SER A 160 -0.41 6.12 7.49
N ASP A 161 0.57 6.49 8.31
CA ASP A 161 1.89 6.98 7.89
C ASP A 161 2.94 6.08 8.56
N ILE A 162 3.87 5.50 7.79
CA ILE A 162 4.91 4.60 8.32
C ILE A 162 6.22 5.32 8.65
N THR A 163 6.31 6.62 8.38
CA THR A 163 7.52 7.41 8.64
C THR A 163 7.75 7.61 10.13
N ASN A 164 9.00 7.85 10.53
CA ASN A 164 9.37 8.22 11.90
C ASN A 164 8.88 7.25 13.01
N GLY A 165 8.81 5.95 12.72
CA GLY A 165 8.31 4.94 13.67
C GLY A 165 6.82 4.64 13.55
N GLY A 166 6.12 5.36 12.68
CA GLY A 166 4.72 5.16 12.33
C GLY A 166 3.75 6.01 13.14
N SER A 167 2.72 6.54 12.48
CA SER A 167 1.69 7.39 13.09
C SER A 167 0.35 7.31 12.36
N GLY A 168 -0.67 7.85 13.04
CA GLY A 168 -2.04 7.82 12.59
C GLY A 168 -2.65 6.42 12.65
N CYS A 169 -3.93 6.35 12.31
CA CYS A 169 -4.76 5.19 12.44
C CYS A 169 -5.55 4.97 11.16
N LEU A 170 -5.44 3.78 10.60
CA LEU A 170 -6.28 3.28 9.52
C LEU A 170 -7.00 2.04 10.03
N MET A 171 -8.30 2.15 10.33
CA MET A 171 -9.14 1.01 10.69
C MET A 171 -9.91 0.52 9.46
N ARG A 172 -9.88 -0.79 9.21
CA ARG A 172 -10.64 -1.46 8.15
C ARG A 172 -11.83 -2.18 8.75
N PHE A 173 -12.97 -2.12 8.06
CA PHE A 173 -14.19 -2.85 8.40
C PHE A 173 -14.40 -4.04 7.45
N GLY A 174 -15.29 -4.99 7.73
CA GLY A 174 -15.64 -6.05 6.77
C GLY A 174 -14.47 -6.90 6.26
N ASP A 175 -14.59 -7.42 5.03
CA ASP A 175 -13.64 -8.38 4.45
C ASP A 175 -12.31 -7.75 4.05
N ILE A 176 -11.21 -8.46 4.30
CA ILE A 176 -9.86 -8.03 3.91
C ILE A 176 -9.57 -8.55 2.51
N ILE A 177 -9.70 -7.68 1.52
CA ILE A 177 -9.53 -8.00 0.09
C ILE A 177 -8.17 -7.50 -0.41
N ASP A 178 -7.55 -8.27 -1.31
CA ASP A 178 -6.23 -7.97 -1.91
C ASP A 178 -5.12 -7.85 -0.85
N LEU A 179 -5.15 -8.75 0.14
CA LEU A 179 -4.03 -8.98 1.05
C LEU A 179 -2.98 -9.81 0.34
N ARG A 180 -1.76 -9.29 0.24
CA ARG A 180 -0.64 -10.01 -0.37
C ARG A 180 0.53 -10.03 0.60
N GLU A 181 0.98 -11.24 0.93
CA GLU A 181 2.26 -11.43 1.60
C GLU A 181 3.37 -11.15 0.59
N HIS A 182 4.26 -10.23 0.94
CA HIS A 182 5.40 -9.94 0.09
C HIS A 182 6.42 -11.07 0.19
N ARG A 183 6.56 -11.84 -0.90
CA ARG A 183 7.61 -12.88 -1.03
C ARG A 183 9.03 -12.31 -1.06
N ILE A 184 9.18 -11.00 -1.19
CA ILE A 184 10.45 -10.26 -1.20
C ILE A 184 10.40 -9.30 -0.02
N LYS A 185 11.29 -9.47 0.97
CA LYS A 185 11.44 -8.51 2.08
C LYS A 185 11.93 -7.18 1.51
N VAL A 186 11.09 -6.16 1.52
CA VAL A 186 11.41 -4.81 1.07
C VAL A 186 11.35 -3.85 2.28
N ARG A 187 12.23 -2.84 2.27
CA ARG A 187 12.40 -1.85 3.34
C ARG A 187 11.13 -1.09 3.75
N THR A 188 10.10 -1.03 2.90
CA THR A 188 8.85 -0.28 3.11
C THR A 188 7.66 -1.18 3.47
N GLN A 189 7.91 -2.27 4.19
CA GLN A 189 6.85 -3.14 4.70
C GLN A 189 5.97 -2.37 5.69
N GLN A 190 4.66 -2.46 5.49
CA GLN A 190 3.67 -1.89 6.38
C GLN A 190 3.06 -2.98 7.25
N ASP A 191 3.01 -2.72 8.55
CA ASP A 191 2.36 -3.60 9.51
C ASP A 191 0.84 -3.41 9.46
N VAL A 192 0.13 -4.50 9.25
CA VAL A 192 -1.32 -4.59 9.38
C VAL A 192 -1.64 -5.56 10.52
N TYR A 193 -2.50 -5.11 11.43
CA TYR A 193 -2.94 -5.85 12.59
C TYR A 193 -4.34 -6.40 12.32
N ILE A 194 -4.44 -7.72 12.09
CA ILE A 194 -5.70 -8.37 11.72
C ILE A 194 -6.37 -8.93 12.97
N ARG A 195 -7.65 -8.60 13.17
CA ARG A 195 -8.43 -9.04 14.34
C ARG A 195 -8.73 -10.53 14.26
N MET A 196 -8.45 -11.24 15.36
CA MET A 196 -8.65 -12.68 15.52
C MET A 196 -9.20 -13.01 16.92
N SER A 197 -9.84 -14.17 17.02
CA SER A 197 -10.24 -14.76 18.31
C SER A 197 -8.99 -15.14 19.13
N ALA A 198 -8.98 -14.97 20.46
CA ALA A 198 -7.89 -15.45 21.32
C ALA A 198 -7.52 -16.90 21.06
N LEU A 199 -8.52 -17.73 20.80
CA LEU A 199 -8.33 -19.17 20.63
C LEU A 199 -7.60 -19.53 19.32
N ASP A 200 -7.71 -18.67 18.32
CA ASP A 200 -6.96 -18.81 17.06
C ASP A 200 -5.53 -18.26 17.19
N MET A 201 -5.28 -17.37 18.16
CA MET A 201 -3.95 -16.80 18.44
C MET A 201 -3.12 -17.63 19.43
N SER A 202 -3.73 -18.57 20.16
CA SER A 202 -3.06 -19.43 21.15
C SER A 202 -2.53 -20.76 20.57
N LYS A 203 -2.45 -20.88 19.25
CA LYS A 203 -1.89 -22.03 18.53
C LYS A 203 -0.54 -21.68 17.92
#